data_AF-A0A4U2YEG7-F1
#
_entry.id   AF-A0A4U2YEG7-F1
#
_cell.length_a   1.000
_cell.length_b   1.000
_cell.length_c   1.000
_cell.angle_alpha   90.00
_cell.angle_beta   90.00
_cell.angle_gamma   90.00
#
_symmetry.space_group_name_H-M   'P 1'
#
loop_
_entity.id
_entity.type
_entity.pdbx_description
1 polymer ?
#
loop_
_entity_poly.entity_id
_entity_poly.type
_entity_poly.pdbx_seq_one_letter_code
_entity_poly.pdbx_strand_id
1 'polypeptide(L)'
;MNPNKRTIAELHQELPSLVDKKMGILIQDLADDAEPHSPALLERPLAKWEITEDEEHLRLYFNPCQFIAIPIQNGPVVFSQEDDCIRMVARDDRGQLAYHISFGN
;
A
#
# COMPACT_ATOMS: atom_id res chain seq x y z
N MET A 1 -5.71 -1.07 22.10
CA MET A 1 -5.72 -1.66 20.75
C MET A 1 -6.16 -0.55 19.81
N ASN A 2 -5.28 -0.03 18.95
CA ASN A 2 -5.67 1.01 18.00
C ASN A 2 -6.54 0.35 16.93
N PRO A 3 -7.82 0.74 16.77
CA PRO A 3 -8.77 0.07 15.87
C PRO A 3 -8.41 0.19 14.38
N ASN A 4 -7.38 0.96 14.04
CA ASN A 4 -7.05 1.32 12.66
C ASN A 4 -5.73 0.72 12.15
N LYS A 5 -5.08 -0.20 12.88
CA LYS A 5 -3.87 -0.88 12.38
C LYS A 5 -4.22 -2.30 11.98
N ARG A 6 -4.15 -2.62 10.68
CA ARG A 6 -4.22 -4.01 10.22
C ARG A 6 -2.98 -4.78 10.65
N THR A 7 -3.20 -6.00 11.12
CA THR A 7 -2.19 -7.02 11.42
C THR A 7 -1.81 -7.77 10.14
N ILE A 8 -0.66 -8.44 10.15
CA ILE A 8 -0.22 -9.33 9.05
C ILE A 8 -1.31 -10.34 8.70
N ALA A 9 -1.95 -10.95 9.70
CA ALA A 9 -3.03 -11.91 9.50
C ALA A 9 -4.22 -11.32 8.71
N GLU A 10 -4.58 -10.06 8.95
CA GLU A 10 -5.64 -9.38 8.20
C GLU A 10 -5.22 -9.06 6.77
N LEU A 11 -3.95 -8.69 6.55
CA LEU A 11 -3.41 -8.50 5.19
C LEU A 11 -3.52 -9.80 4.37
N HIS A 12 -3.20 -10.95 4.98
CA HIS A 12 -3.36 -12.26 4.36
C HIS A 12 -4.82 -12.60 4.00
N GLN A 13 -5.81 -12.00 4.68
CA GLN A 13 -7.23 -12.21 4.37
C GLN A 13 -7.71 -11.30 3.23
N GLU A 14 -7.26 -10.05 3.19
CA GLU A 14 -7.77 -9.06 2.22
C GLU A 14 -7.07 -9.14 0.86
N LEU A 15 -5.74 -9.23 0.84
CA LEU A 15 -4.93 -9.11 -0.38
C LEU A 15 -5.23 -10.17 -1.46
N PRO A 16 -5.56 -11.45 -1.15
CA PRO A 16 -5.92 -12.43 -2.19
C PRO A 16 -7.08 -11.97 -3.08
N SER A 17 -8.05 -11.25 -2.53
CA SER A 17 -9.23 -10.78 -3.27
C SER A 17 -8.94 -9.59 -4.19
N LEU A 18 -7.73 -9.02 -4.11
CA LEU A 18 -7.31 -7.83 -4.86
C LEU A 18 -6.45 -8.17 -6.07
N VAL A 19 -6.02 -9.43 -6.22
CA VAL A 19 -5.26 -9.88 -7.38
C VAL A 19 -6.08 -9.64 -8.65
N ASP A 20 -5.39 -9.29 -9.73
CA ASP A 20 -5.93 -8.90 -11.03
C ASP A 20 -6.67 -7.54 -11.07
N LYS A 21 -6.91 -6.90 -9.91
CA LYS A 21 -7.47 -5.54 -9.87
C LYS A 21 -6.48 -4.51 -10.40
N LYS A 22 -7.00 -3.43 -10.96
CA LYS A 22 -6.21 -2.24 -11.30
C LYS A 22 -5.81 -1.52 -10.01
N MET A 23 -4.51 -1.34 -9.82
CA MET A 23 -3.94 -0.53 -8.74
C MET A 23 -3.68 0.89 -9.21
N GLY A 24 -4.19 1.88 -8.47
CA GLY A 24 -3.70 3.26 -8.50
C GLY A 24 -2.76 3.50 -7.33
N ILE A 25 -1.54 3.95 -7.61
CA ILE A 25 -0.46 4.10 -6.63
C ILE A 25 -0.06 5.56 -6.56
N LEU A 26 -0.12 6.12 -5.36
CA LEU A 26 0.31 7.48 -5.06
C LEU A 26 1.17 7.44 -3.81
N ILE A 27 2.40 7.95 -3.92
CA ILE A 27 3.34 8.05 -2.78
C ILE A 27 3.48 9.53 -2.46
N GLN A 28 3.10 9.91 -1.25
CA GLN A 28 3.19 11.27 -0.77
C GLN A 28 4.34 11.39 0.23
N ASP A 29 5.19 12.41 0.03
CA ASP A 29 6.17 12.84 1.00
C ASP A 29 5.48 13.64 2.11
N LEU A 30 5.76 13.27 3.36
CA LEU A 30 5.22 13.88 4.57
C LEU A 30 6.28 14.66 5.35
N ALA A 31 7.51 14.78 4.84
CA ALA A 31 8.55 15.56 5.49
C ALA A 31 8.22 17.06 5.52
N ASP A 32 8.57 17.72 6.62
CA ASP A 32 8.28 19.14 6.84
C ASP A 32 8.96 20.06 5.81
N ASP A 33 10.05 19.61 5.21
CA ASP A 33 10.85 20.29 4.19
C ASP A 33 10.68 19.68 2.79
N ALA A 34 9.70 18.81 2.59
CA ALA A 34 9.42 18.20 1.29
C ALA A 34 9.17 19.29 0.24
N GLU A 35 9.90 19.21 -0.88
CA GLU A 35 9.62 20.09 -2.01
C GLU A 35 8.17 19.89 -2.48
N PRO A 36 7.44 20.97 -2.82
CA PRO A 36 6.05 20.87 -3.24
C PRO A 36 5.96 20.23 -4.63
N HIS A 37 5.92 18.90 -4.63
CA HIS A 37 5.67 18.08 -5.81
C HIS A 37 4.30 17.46 -5.71
N SER A 38 3.53 17.56 -6.79
CA SER A 38 2.28 16.79 -6.90
C SER A 38 2.66 15.31 -7.05
N PRO A 39 2.22 14.43 -6.14
CA PRO A 39 2.61 13.03 -6.21
C PRO A 39 2.04 12.41 -7.48
N ALA A 40 2.90 11.73 -8.25
CA ALA A 40 2.52 11.13 -9.52
C ALA A 40 1.66 9.89 -9.28
N LEU A 41 0.48 9.84 -9.93
CA LEU A 41 -0.36 8.66 -9.92
C LEU A 41 0.19 7.62 -10.92
N LEU A 42 0.57 6.46 -10.42
CA LEU A 42 0.98 5.31 -11.22
C LEU A 42 -0.13 4.26 -11.25
N GLU A 43 -0.55 3.85 -12.44
CA GLU A 43 -1.59 2.82 -12.59
C GLU A 43 -1.02 1.50 -13.13
N ARG A 44 -1.20 0.38 -12.42
CA ARG A 44 -0.70 -0.96 -12.80
C ARG A 44 -1.64 -2.06 -12.30
N PRO A 45 -1.74 -3.23 -12.95
CA PRO A 45 -2.47 -4.36 -12.39
C PRO A 45 -1.73 -4.96 -11.19
N LEU A 46 -2.46 -5.56 -10.23
CA LEU A 46 -1.85 -6.39 -9.19
C LEU A 46 -1.69 -7.83 -9.68
N ALA A 47 -0.48 -8.22 -10.07
CA ALA A 47 -0.19 -9.58 -10.54
C ALA A 47 -0.08 -10.59 -9.39
N LYS A 48 0.59 -10.19 -8.29
CA LYS A 48 0.69 -10.97 -7.05
C LYS A 48 1.10 -10.07 -5.91
N TRP A 49 1.04 -10.57 -4.70
CA TRP A 49 1.55 -9.90 -3.52
C TRP A 49 2.40 -10.86 -2.68
N GLU A 50 3.23 -10.30 -1.81
CA GLU A 50 4.11 -11.05 -0.91
C GLU A 50 4.41 -10.19 0.31
N ILE A 51 4.47 -10.81 1.50
CA ILE A 51 5.07 -10.19 2.67
C ILE A 51 6.47 -10.77 2.81
N THR A 52 7.48 -9.91 3.01
CA THR A 52 8.87 -10.34 3.14
C THR A 52 9.06 -11.26 4.35
N GLU A 53 10.08 -12.11 4.33
CA GLU A 53 10.32 -13.09 5.42
C GLU A 53 10.54 -12.44 6.79
N ASP A 54 11.08 -11.22 6.81
CA ASP A 54 11.24 -10.38 8.00
C ASP A 54 9.95 -9.68 8.45
N GLU A 55 8.86 -9.85 7.70
CA GLU A 55 7.56 -9.20 7.86
C GLU A 55 7.62 -7.66 7.88
N GLU A 56 8.69 -7.07 7.35
CA GLU A 56 8.88 -5.61 7.34
C GLU A 56 8.15 -4.92 6.20
N HIS A 57 8.00 -5.61 5.06
CA HIS A 57 7.48 -5.03 3.82
C HIS A 57 6.37 -5.89 3.19
N LEU A 58 5.35 -5.21 2.68
CA LEU A 58 4.40 -5.73 1.71
C LEU A 58 4.88 -5.39 0.29
N ARG A 59 5.09 -6.39 -0.55
CA ARG A 59 5.39 -6.24 -1.97
C ARG A 59 4.13 -6.43 -2.79
N LEU A 60 3.77 -5.42 -3.58
CA LEU A 60 2.69 -5.50 -4.56
C LEU A 60 3.29 -5.52 -5.97
N TYR A 61 3.22 -6.68 -6.63
CA TYR A 61 3.86 -6.91 -7.92
C TYR A 61 2.97 -6.45 -9.07
N PHE A 62 3.55 -5.67 -9.99
CA PHE A 62 2.93 -5.28 -11.26
C PHE A 62 3.07 -6.38 -12.31
N ASN A 63 4.15 -7.14 -12.20
CA ASN A 63 4.54 -8.28 -13.04
C ASN A 63 5.57 -9.13 -12.25
N PRO A 64 6.09 -10.25 -12.80
CA PRO A 64 7.00 -11.12 -12.05
C PRO A 64 8.27 -10.46 -11.49
N CYS A 65 8.69 -9.30 -12.00
CA CYS A 65 9.96 -8.66 -11.64
C CYS A 65 9.83 -7.26 -11.04
N GLN A 66 8.71 -6.56 -11.26
CA GLN A 66 8.50 -5.19 -10.81
C GLN A 66 7.42 -5.14 -9.73
N PHE A 67 7.71 -4.45 -8.64
CA PHE A 67 6.80 -4.29 -7.51
C PHE A 67 7.05 -2.96 -6.81
N ILE A 68 6.06 -2.53 -6.03
CA ILE A 68 6.25 -1.54 -4.97
C ILE A 68 6.44 -2.26 -3.64
N ALA A 69 7.46 -1.85 -2.87
CA ALA A 69 7.68 -2.31 -1.51
C ALA A 69 7.12 -1.25 -0.55
N ILE A 70 6.18 -1.67 0.29
CA ILE A 70 5.48 -0.81 1.23
C ILE A 70 5.90 -1.24 2.64
N PRO A 71 6.57 -0.38 3.42
CA PRO A 71 6.86 -0.66 4.82
C PRO A 71 5.56 -0.80 5.62
N ILE A 72 5.42 -1.87 6.40
CA ILE A 72 4.19 -2.16 7.17
C ILE A 72 4.41 -2.23 8.68
N GLN A 73 5.67 -2.20 9.15
CA GLN A 73 5.98 -2.17 10.58
C GLN A 73 6.08 -0.76 11.16
N ASN A 74 6.49 0.21 10.36
CA ASN A 74 6.83 1.58 10.80
C ASN A 74 5.64 2.53 10.89
N GLY A 75 4.41 2.03 10.78
CA GLY A 75 3.21 2.85 10.91
C GLY A 75 1.93 2.04 10.72
N PRO A 76 0.77 2.70 10.68
CA PRO A 76 -0.50 2.04 10.40
C PRO A 76 -0.64 1.65 8.94
N VAL A 77 -1.28 0.50 8.72
CA VAL A 77 -1.87 0.11 7.44
C VAL A 77 -3.38 0.07 7.64
N VAL A 78 -4.10 0.85 6.84
CA VAL A 78 -5.56 1.02 6.94
C VAL A 78 -6.18 0.65 5.60
N PHE A 79 -7.27 -0.11 5.64
CA PHE A 79 -8.11 -0.37 4.48
C PHE A 79 -9.47 0.28 4.67
N SER A 80 -9.96 0.94 3.62
CA SER A 80 -11.31 1.50 3.54
C SER A 80 -11.96 1.09 2.22
N GLN A 81 -13.28 0.90 2.25
CA GLN A 81 -14.08 0.80 1.03
C GLN A 81 -14.49 2.22 0.62
N GLU A 82 -14.18 2.63 -0.60
CA GLU A 82 -14.57 3.92 -1.17
C GLU A 82 -15.26 3.64 -2.52
N ASP A 83 -16.58 3.88 -2.59
CA ASP A 83 -17.41 3.54 -3.75
C ASP A 83 -17.17 2.09 -4.23
N ASP A 84 -16.69 1.94 -5.47
CA ASP A 84 -16.38 0.66 -6.13
C ASP A 84 -14.91 0.24 -6.00
N CYS A 85 -14.12 0.93 -5.18
CA CYS A 85 -12.70 0.63 -4.98
C CYS A 85 -12.36 0.36 -3.52
N ILE A 86 -11.35 -0.47 -3.32
CA ILE A 86 -10.74 -0.68 -2.00
C ILE A 86 -9.54 0.25 -1.93
N ARG A 87 -9.41 1.05 -0.88
CA ARG A 87 -8.27 1.91 -0.65
C ARG A 87 -7.45 1.39 0.52
N MET A 88 -6.17 1.18 0.29
CA MET A 88 -5.17 0.93 1.30
C MET A 88 -4.33 2.19 1.50
N VAL A 89 -4.16 2.61 2.75
CA VAL A 89 -3.20 3.65 3.13
C VAL A 89 -2.22 3.05 4.12
N ALA A 90 -0.95 3.01 3.73
CA ALA A 90 0.14 2.61 4.61
C ALA A 90 1.04 3.82 4.87
N ARG A 91 1.38 4.07 6.13
CA ARG A 91 2.28 5.16 6.51
C ARG A 91 3.60 4.58 7.01
N ASP A 92 4.69 5.10 6.49
CA ASP A 92 6.03 4.84 6.97
C ASP A 92 6.51 6.05 7.78
N ASP A 93 6.40 5.96 9.11
CA ASP A 93 6.79 7.08 9.98
C ASP A 93 8.30 7.34 9.98
N ARG A 94 9.11 6.34 9.59
CA ARG A 94 10.58 6.50 9.48
C ARG A 94 10.97 7.21 8.20
N GLY A 95 10.46 6.75 7.06
CA GLY A 95 10.69 7.38 5.77
C GLY A 95 9.90 8.67 5.57
N GLN A 96 8.93 8.96 6.46
CA GLN A 96 7.99 10.07 6.34
C GLN A 96 7.21 10.01 5.01
N LEU A 97 6.74 8.82 4.66
CA LEU A 97 5.98 8.58 3.42
C LEU A 97 4.57 8.07 3.73
N ALA A 98 3.60 8.47 2.90
CA ALA A 98 2.29 7.83 2.84
C ALA A 98 2.09 7.16 1.47
N TYR A 99 1.80 5.87 1.50
CA TYR A 99 1.48 5.04 0.36
C TYR A 99 -0.04 4.93 0.26
N HIS A 100 -0.63 5.56 -0.74
CA HIS A 100 -2.04 5.46 -1.06
C HIS A 100 -2.20 4.52 -2.25
N ILE A 101 -2.82 3.37 -2.02
CA ILE A 101 -3.08 2.36 -3.05
C ILE A 101 -4.59 2.19 -3.19
N SER A 102 -5.15 2.45 -4.37
CA SER A 102 -6.53 2.11 -4.70
C SER A 102 -6.58 0.83 -5.53
N PHE A 103 -7.57 -0.02 -5.30
CA PHE A 103 -7.81 -1.27 -6.02
C PHE A 103 -9.21 -1.21 -6.61
N GLY A 104 -9.30 -0.96 -7.92
CA GLY A 104 -10.55 -0.89 -8.68
C GLY A 104 -10.65 -1.96 -9.75
N ASN A 105 -11.83 -2.09 -10.35
CA ASN A 105 -12.04 -2.91 -11.55
C ASN A 105 -11.42 -2.27 -12.79
#